data_AF-A0A3A4ZVU4-F1
#
_entry.id   AF-A0A3A4ZVU4-F1
#
_cell.length_a   1.000
_cell.length_b   1.000
_cell.length_c   1.000
_cell.angle_alpha   90.00
_cell.angle_beta   90.00
_cell.angle_gamma   90.00
#
_symmetry.space_group_name_H-M   'P 1'
#
loop_
_entity.id
_entity.type
_entity.pdbx_description
1 polymer ?
#
loop_
_entity_poly.entity_id
_entity_poly.type
_entity_poly.pdbx_seq_one_letter_code
_entity_poly.pdbx_strand_id
1 'polypeptide(L)'
;MAMNEKPEDNVILYTFFSPGIDLTNEESIPLLMANPGQEETTRELQRILGWPFCFFGLMDLEDFTSGAFEVSYLNGTVAWILSVPASEIRWAAFSLYHMGEVPKEKTFFWDPETIRALPDIPAGFVKFPVKPEWVLRTAYPGRNLLAGRAWA
;
A
#
# COMPACT_ATOMS: atom_id res chain seq x y z
N MET A 1 -33.10 19.08 -3.56
CA MET A 1 -32.44 18.50 -4.75
C MET A 1 -31.31 17.63 -4.22
N ALA A 2 -31.44 16.31 -4.36
CA ALA A 2 -30.39 15.38 -3.94
C ALA A 2 -29.19 15.60 -4.86
N MET A 3 -28.08 16.03 -4.28
CA MET A 3 -26.81 16.11 -4.97
C MET A 3 -26.38 14.66 -5.19
N ASN A 4 -26.45 14.19 -6.43
CA ASN A 4 -25.83 12.92 -6.83
C ASN A 4 -24.33 13.09 -6.60
N GLU A 5 -23.85 12.60 -5.46
CA GLU A 5 -22.45 12.34 -5.21
C GLU A 5 -21.98 11.43 -6.35
N LYS A 6 -21.15 11.98 -7.24
CA LYS A 6 -20.38 11.13 -8.17
C LYS A 6 -19.59 10.16 -7.30
N PRO A 7 -19.43 8.88 -7.70
CA PRO A 7 -18.48 8.04 -7.01
C PRO A 7 -17.16 8.80 -7.02
N GLU A 8 -16.67 9.15 -5.83
CA GLU A 8 -15.29 9.60 -5.70
C GLU A 8 -14.44 8.52 -6.38
N ASP A 9 -13.50 8.90 -7.26
CA ASP A 9 -12.74 7.94 -8.04
C ASP A 9 -11.97 7.02 -7.07
N ASN A 10 -12.54 5.84 -6.82
CA ASN A 10 -11.91 4.85 -5.98
C ASN A 10 -10.73 4.25 -6.74
N VAL A 11 -9.63 4.06 -6.03
CA VAL A 11 -8.41 3.47 -6.56
C VAL A 11 -8.26 2.07 -5.98
N ILE A 12 -7.93 1.12 -6.86
CA ILE A 12 -7.60 -0.24 -6.42
C ILE A 12 -6.15 -0.25 -5.93
N LEU A 13 -5.96 -0.71 -4.69
CA LEU A 13 -4.65 -0.90 -4.09
C LEU A 13 -4.46 -2.35 -3.66
N TYR A 14 -3.28 -2.88 -3.94
CA TYR A 14 -2.80 -4.19 -3.54
C TYR A 14 -1.76 -4.06 -2.43
N THR A 15 -1.93 -4.79 -1.34
CA THR A 15 -0.94 -4.86 -0.25
C THR A 15 -0.87 -6.26 0.33
N PHE A 16 0.20 -6.59 1.03
CA PHE A 16 0.49 -7.96 1.51
C PHE A 16 0.93 -7.94 2.97
N PHE A 17 0.31 -8.81 3.77
CA PHE A 17 0.60 -8.90 5.21
C PHE A 17 0.63 -10.34 5.70
N SER A 18 1.29 -10.58 6.83
CA SER A 18 1.32 -11.90 7.47
C SER A 18 -0.09 -12.44 7.77
N PRO A 19 -0.32 -13.76 7.69
CA PRO A 19 -1.56 -14.38 8.13
C PRO A 19 -1.81 -14.03 9.61
N GLY A 20 -2.93 -13.38 9.89
CA GLY A 20 -3.29 -12.91 11.24
C GLY A 20 -3.29 -11.38 11.40
N ILE A 21 -2.80 -10.62 10.43
CA ILE A 21 -2.97 -9.17 10.38
C ILE A 21 -4.30 -8.87 9.70
N ASP A 22 -5.21 -8.24 10.46
CA ASP A 22 -6.46 -7.67 9.96
C ASP A 22 -6.27 -6.15 9.77
N LEU A 23 -6.44 -5.67 8.53
CA LEU A 23 -6.25 -4.25 8.20
C LEU A 23 -7.39 -3.35 8.67
N THR A 24 -8.50 -3.93 9.11
CA THR A 24 -9.69 -3.20 9.57
C THR A 24 -9.70 -2.99 11.09
N ASN A 25 -8.70 -3.51 11.81
CA ASN A 25 -8.67 -3.54 13.26
C ASN A 25 -7.32 -3.04 13.83
N GLU A 26 -7.38 -2.12 14.78
CA GLU A 26 -6.22 -1.58 15.51
C GLU A 26 -5.43 -2.64 16.29
N GLU A 27 -6.06 -3.77 16.64
CA GLU A 27 -5.39 -4.89 17.33
C GLU A 27 -4.22 -5.49 16.54
N SER A 28 -4.13 -5.23 15.24
CA SER A 28 -2.98 -5.65 14.41
C SER A 28 -1.76 -4.74 14.54
N ILE A 29 -1.89 -3.53 15.13
CA ILE A 29 -0.79 -2.56 15.24
C ILE A 29 0.43 -3.15 15.97
N PRO A 30 0.32 -3.85 17.11
CA PRO A 30 1.47 -4.45 17.77
C PRO A 30 2.23 -5.46 16.88
N LEU A 31 1.51 -6.21 16.04
CA LEU A 31 2.13 -7.16 15.11
C LEU A 31 2.89 -6.44 13.98
N LEU A 32 2.34 -5.32 13.50
CA LEU A 32 2.97 -4.47 12.48
C LEU A 32 4.23 -3.77 13.01
N MET A 33 4.23 -3.41 14.30
CA MET A 33 5.33 -2.74 14.99
C MET A 33 6.41 -3.70 15.53
N ALA A 34 6.20 -5.01 15.43
CA ALA A 34 7.10 -6.00 16.01
C ALA A 34 8.49 -6.06 15.34
N ASN A 35 8.63 -5.51 14.12
CA ASN A 35 9.90 -5.54 13.40
C ASN A 35 10.84 -4.40 13.86
N PRO A 36 12.12 -4.71 14.16
CA PRO A 36 13.12 -3.68 14.46
C PRO A 36 13.22 -2.66 13.32
N GLY A 37 13.16 -1.36 13.65
CA GLY A 37 13.22 -0.25 12.67
C GLY A 37 11.86 0.26 12.17
N GLN A 38 10.75 -0.44 12.47
CA GLN A 38 9.39 0.06 12.17
C GLN A 38 9.04 1.31 12.98
N GLU A 39 9.51 1.41 14.22
CA GLU A 39 9.18 2.55 15.10
C GLU A 39 9.65 3.89 14.54
N GLU A 40 10.90 3.97 14.07
CA GLU A 40 11.46 5.21 13.54
C GLU A 40 10.74 5.63 12.26
N THR A 41 10.56 4.68 11.33
CA THR A 41 9.82 4.90 10.09
C THR A 41 8.39 5.35 10.37
N THR A 42 7.72 4.73 11.35
CA THR A 42 6.35 5.09 11.74
C THR A 42 6.27 6.51 12.29
N ARG A 43 7.19 6.91 13.17
CA ARG A 43 7.23 8.27 13.71
C ARG A 43 7.48 9.31 12.62
N GLU A 44 8.34 9.01 11.66
CA GLU A 44 8.61 9.89 10.53
C GLU A 44 7.38 10.04 9.63
N LEU A 45 6.72 8.94 9.28
CA LEU A 45 5.48 8.96 8.51
C LEU A 45 4.35 9.69 9.25
N GLN A 46 4.24 9.50 10.56
CA GLN A 46 3.27 10.23 11.39
C GLN A 46 3.52 11.74 11.32
N ARG A 47 4.79 12.18 11.34
CA ARG A 47 5.15 13.60 11.20
C ARG A 47 4.76 14.15 9.81
N ILE A 48 4.96 13.38 8.75
CA ILE A 48 4.74 13.81 7.36
C ILE A 48 3.24 13.81 7.00
N LEU A 49 2.53 12.75 7.37
CA LEU A 49 1.16 12.48 6.94
C LEU A 49 0.12 12.89 8.00
N GLY A 50 0.53 13.08 9.26
CA GLY A 50 -0.38 13.35 10.37
C GLY A 50 -1.20 12.14 10.81
N TRP A 51 -0.88 10.94 10.31
CA TRP A 51 -1.60 9.70 10.63
C TRP A 51 -0.89 8.92 11.73
N PRO A 52 -1.61 8.36 12.72
CA PRO A 52 -0.99 7.57 13.78
C PRO A 52 -0.23 6.36 13.25
N PHE A 53 -0.81 5.69 12.26
CA PHE A 53 -0.23 4.56 11.55
C PHE A 53 -0.70 4.55 10.10
N CYS A 54 0.13 4.03 9.21
CA CYS A 54 -0.21 3.88 7.81
C CYS A 54 0.58 2.73 7.20
N PHE A 55 0.12 2.29 6.04
CA PHE A 55 0.79 1.31 5.21
C PHE A 55 0.70 1.75 3.75
N PHE A 56 1.46 1.11 2.88
CA PHE A 56 1.37 1.35 1.45
C PHE A 56 0.71 0.17 0.72
N GLY A 57 0.05 0.48 -0.38
CA GLY A 57 -0.31 -0.47 -1.43
C GLY A 57 0.10 0.06 -2.80
N LEU A 58 0.19 -0.83 -3.78
CA LEU A 58 0.50 -0.47 -5.17
C LEU A 58 -0.75 -0.60 -6.03
N MET A 59 -0.79 0.16 -7.12
CA MET A 59 -1.90 0.11 -8.08
C MET A 59 -1.83 -1.13 -8.98
N ASP A 60 -0.62 -1.58 -9.31
CA ASP A 60 -0.38 -2.67 -10.24
C ASP A 60 0.28 -3.84 -9.52
N LEU A 61 -0.33 -5.03 -9.62
CA LEU A 61 0.21 -6.24 -8.97
C LEU A 61 1.59 -6.62 -9.51
N GLU A 62 1.85 -6.31 -10.78
CA GLU A 62 3.12 -6.59 -11.45
C GLU A 62 4.29 -5.81 -10.83
N ASP A 63 4.03 -4.65 -10.20
CA ASP A 63 5.06 -3.84 -9.53
C ASP A 63 5.68 -4.58 -8.33
N PHE A 64 4.95 -5.50 -7.70
CA PHE A 64 5.50 -6.39 -6.67
C PHE A 64 6.45 -7.46 -7.22
N THR A 65 6.47 -7.66 -8.54
CA THR A 65 7.28 -8.69 -9.22
C THR A 65 8.33 -8.11 -10.17
N SER A 66 8.38 -6.79 -10.34
CA SER A 66 9.26 -6.08 -11.28
C SER A 66 10.73 -6.02 -10.85
N GLY A 67 11.10 -6.69 -9.75
CA GLY A 67 12.46 -6.70 -9.19
C GLY A 67 12.72 -5.65 -8.12
N ALA A 68 11.78 -4.73 -7.88
CA ALA A 68 11.82 -3.77 -6.77
C ALA A 68 11.51 -4.42 -5.41
N PHE A 69 10.90 -5.61 -5.41
CA PHE A 69 10.61 -6.40 -4.22
C PHE A 69 11.21 -7.79 -4.35
N GLU A 70 11.70 -8.33 -3.25
CA GLU A 70 12.05 -9.75 -3.18
C GLU A 70 10.76 -10.58 -3.13
N VAL A 71 10.41 -11.19 -4.26
CA VAL A 71 9.14 -11.93 -4.46
C VAL A 71 8.94 -13.08 -3.45
N SER A 72 10.03 -13.57 -2.83
CA SER A 72 9.98 -14.55 -1.75
C SER A 72 9.15 -14.08 -0.54
N TYR A 73 9.11 -12.77 -0.26
CA TYR A 73 8.32 -12.18 0.82
C TYR A 73 6.82 -12.36 0.64
N LEU A 74 6.35 -12.54 -0.60
CA LEU A 74 4.93 -12.70 -0.88
C LEU A 74 4.46 -14.12 -0.56
N ASN A 75 5.37 -15.09 -0.49
CA ASN A 75 5.05 -16.47 -0.14
C ASN A 75 4.68 -16.57 1.35
N GLY A 76 3.45 -17.02 1.63
CA GLY A 76 2.95 -17.13 2.99
C GLY A 76 2.35 -15.84 3.56
N THR A 77 2.12 -14.81 2.74
CA THR A 77 1.34 -13.62 3.11
C THR A 77 -0.13 -13.74 2.69
N VAL A 78 -0.95 -12.77 3.06
CA VAL A 78 -2.33 -12.56 2.59
C VAL A 78 -2.33 -11.29 1.76
N ALA A 79 -2.79 -11.40 0.51
CA ALA A 79 -3.03 -10.26 -0.35
C ALA A 79 -4.35 -9.59 0.04
N TRP A 80 -4.29 -8.29 0.29
CA TRP A 80 -5.44 -7.44 0.54
C TRP A 80 -5.68 -6.58 -0.69
N ILE A 81 -6.90 -6.66 -1.23
CA ILE A 81 -7.33 -5.91 -2.40
C ILE A 81 -8.36 -4.89 -1.94
N LEU A 82 -7.98 -3.63 -2.01
CA LEU A 82 -8.72 -2.51 -1.45
C LEU A 82 -9.25 -1.61 -2.58
N SER A 83 -10.44 -1.05 -2.38
CA SER A 83 -11.02 0.02 -3.19
C SER A 83 -11.10 1.26 -2.31
N VAL A 84 -10.07 2.10 -2.35
CA VAL A 84 -9.90 3.24 -1.45
C VAL A 84 -10.25 4.54 -2.19
N PRO A 85 -11.03 5.47 -1.59
CA PRO A 85 -11.26 6.78 -2.20
C PRO A 85 -9.93 7.49 -2.47
N ALA A 86 -9.76 8.07 -3.67
CA ALA A 86 -8.52 8.78 -4.00
C ALA A 86 -8.14 9.88 -2.99
N SER A 87 -9.14 10.51 -2.36
CA SER A 87 -9.00 11.53 -1.32
C SER A 87 -8.35 11.00 -0.03
N GLU A 88 -8.39 9.68 0.20
CA GLU A 88 -7.85 9.00 1.38
C GLU A 88 -6.43 8.44 1.13
N ILE A 89 -5.87 8.67 -0.06
CA ILE A 89 -4.55 8.17 -0.47
C ILE A 89 -3.54 9.32 -0.49
N ARG A 90 -2.33 9.05 0.01
CA ARG A 90 -1.17 9.91 -0.20
C ARG A 90 -0.13 9.18 -1.04
N TRP A 91 0.25 9.77 -2.16
CA TRP A 91 1.13 9.11 -3.13
C TRP A 91 2.59 9.36 -2.80
N ALA A 92 3.41 8.32 -2.88
CA ALA A 92 4.86 8.44 -2.80
C ALA A 92 5.54 7.69 -3.94
N ALA A 93 6.66 8.22 -4.40
CA ALA A 93 7.55 7.53 -5.33
C ALA A 93 8.29 6.41 -4.57
N PHE A 94 7.96 5.16 -4.89
CA PHE A 94 8.33 4.00 -4.08
C PHE A 94 9.84 3.81 -3.95
N SER A 95 10.57 3.90 -5.06
CA SER A 95 12.02 3.69 -5.08
C SER A 95 12.73 4.83 -4.35
N LEU A 96 12.35 6.09 -4.62
CA LEU A 96 12.87 7.25 -3.90
C LEU A 96 12.63 7.16 -2.39
N TYR A 97 11.45 6.69 -1.97
CA TYR A 97 11.11 6.50 -0.57
C TYR A 97 11.99 5.44 0.13
N HIS A 98 12.30 4.33 -0.57
CA HIS A 98 13.06 3.21 -0.02
C HIS A 98 14.58 3.40 -0.11
N MET A 99 15.09 4.03 -1.16
CA MET A 99 16.52 4.25 -1.36
C MET A 99 17.10 5.27 -0.37
N GLY A 100 16.27 6.17 0.17
CA GLY A 100 16.68 7.11 1.22
C GLY A 100 17.67 8.19 0.76
N GLU A 101 17.82 8.40 -0.54
CA GLU A 101 18.73 9.40 -1.12
C GLU A 101 18.23 10.83 -0.94
N VAL A 102 16.93 11.00 -0.66
CA VAL A 102 16.29 12.29 -0.39
C VAL A 102 15.46 12.22 0.89
N PRO A 103 15.23 13.37 1.57
CA PRO A 103 14.32 13.42 2.72
C PRO A 103 12.93 12.89 2.38
N LYS A 104 12.33 12.09 3.26
CA LYS A 104 11.06 11.39 2.96
C LYS A 104 9.93 12.34 2.59
N GLU A 105 9.84 13.53 3.19
CA GLU A 105 8.82 14.51 2.79
C GLU A 105 8.87 14.91 1.31
N LYS A 106 10.03 14.79 0.65
CA LYS A 106 10.20 15.09 -0.77
C LYS A 106 9.85 13.93 -1.70
N THR A 107 9.49 12.78 -1.13
CA THR A 107 9.08 11.58 -1.88
C THR A 107 7.58 11.50 -2.08
N PHE A 108 6.80 12.41 -1.47
CA PHE A 108 5.34 12.45 -1.57
C PHE A 108 4.87 13.44 -2.64
N PHE A 109 3.85 13.02 -3.40
CA PHE A 109 3.27 13.73 -4.52
C PHE A 109 1.74 13.78 -4.40
N TRP A 110 1.12 14.67 -5.18
CA TRP A 110 -0.34 14.84 -5.17
C TRP A 110 -1.08 13.74 -5.94
N ASP A 111 -0.45 13.19 -6.96
CA ASP A 111 -1.05 12.24 -7.89
C ASP A 111 -0.02 11.22 -8.39
N PRO A 112 -0.47 10.02 -8.82
CA PRO A 112 0.42 8.97 -9.29
C PRO A 112 1.02 9.25 -10.67
N GLU A 113 0.43 10.12 -11.50
CA GLU A 113 0.96 10.43 -12.84
C GLU A 113 2.26 11.21 -12.76
N THR A 114 2.36 12.12 -11.79
CA THR A 114 3.62 12.83 -11.50
C THR A 114 4.75 11.86 -11.18
N ILE A 115 4.46 10.76 -10.47
CA ILE A 115 5.46 9.73 -10.12
C ILE A 115 5.84 8.90 -11.35
N ARG A 116 4.86 8.53 -12.18
CA ARG A 116 5.11 7.78 -13.44
C ARG A 116 6.03 8.54 -14.40
N ALA A 117 6.02 9.88 -14.35
CA ALA A 117 6.95 10.72 -15.11
C ALA A 117 8.40 10.72 -14.57
N LEU A 118 8.63 10.25 -13.33
CA LEU A 118 9.94 10.17 -12.66
C LEU A 118 10.60 8.78 -12.77
N PRO A 119 10.31 8.03 -13.84
CA PRO A 119 10.47 6.57 -13.91
C PRO A 119 10.40 5.78 -12.58
N ASP A 120 9.41 6.07 -11.73
CA ASP A 120 9.24 5.38 -10.43
C ASP A 120 7.83 4.77 -10.29
N ILE A 121 7.65 3.92 -9.29
CA ILE A 121 6.42 3.19 -8.99
C ILE A 121 5.57 4.02 -8.01
N PRO A 122 4.31 4.36 -8.36
CA PRO A 122 3.41 5.02 -7.43
C PRO A 122 2.98 4.08 -6.30
N ALA A 123 3.39 4.41 -5.07
CA ALA A 123 2.91 3.76 -3.86
C ALA A 123 1.84 4.63 -3.17
N GLY A 124 0.64 4.07 -3.00
CA GLY A 124 -0.45 4.70 -2.29
C GLY A 124 -0.38 4.41 -0.81
N PHE A 125 -0.08 5.42 0.01
CA PHE A 125 -0.15 5.33 1.46
C PHE A 125 -1.57 5.56 1.94
N VAL A 126 -2.03 4.67 2.82
CA VAL A 126 -3.38 4.66 3.38
C VAL A 126 -3.28 4.64 4.90
N LYS A 127 -4.14 5.45 5.55
CA LYS A 127 -4.27 5.44 7.01
C LYS A 127 -4.75 4.07 7.49
N PHE A 128 -4.16 3.60 8.59
CA PHE A 128 -4.59 2.39 9.29
C PHE A 128 -5.42 2.75 10.54
N PRO A 129 -6.44 1.96 10.89
CA PRO A 129 -7.02 0.85 10.11
C PRO A 129 -7.82 1.37 8.91
N VAL A 130 -8.02 0.52 7.90
CA VAL A 130 -8.92 0.84 6.77
C VAL A 130 -10.37 0.61 7.15
N LYS A 131 -11.28 1.30 6.46
CA LYS A 131 -12.71 1.05 6.62
C LYS A 131 -13.07 -0.32 6.00
N PRO A 132 -13.88 -1.17 6.67
CA PRO A 132 -14.25 -2.48 6.14
C PRO A 132 -14.87 -2.44 4.73
N GLU A 133 -15.64 -1.40 4.42
CA GLU A 133 -16.25 -1.20 3.10
C GLU A 133 -15.24 -0.95 1.97
N TRP A 134 -13.99 -0.62 2.30
CA TRP A 134 -12.91 -0.51 1.31
C TRP A 134 -12.32 -1.87 0.94
N VAL A 135 -12.59 -2.92 1.72
CA VAL A 135 -12.02 -4.26 1.48
C VAL A 135 -12.86 -4.99 0.43
N LEU A 136 -12.31 -5.15 -0.77
CA LEU A 136 -12.99 -5.92 -1.83
C LEU A 136 -12.85 -7.42 -1.60
N ARG A 137 -11.64 -7.87 -1.27
CA ARG A 137 -11.34 -9.26 -0.93
C ARG A 137 -9.97 -9.42 -0.30
N THR A 138 -9.82 -10.50 0.45
CA THR A 138 -8.52 -11.06 0.81
C THR A 138 -8.26 -12.31 -0.05
N ALA A 139 -7.01 -12.53 -0.44
CA ALA A 139 -6.60 -13.70 -1.18
C ALA A 139 -5.29 -14.23 -0.58
N TYR A 140 -5.25 -15.52 -0.26
CA TYR A 140 -3.98 -16.18 -0.01
C TYR A 140 -3.30 -16.35 -1.37
N PRO A 141 -2.14 -15.73 -1.62
CA PRO A 141 -1.35 -16.05 -2.79
C PRO A 141 -0.96 -17.53 -2.68
N GLY A 142 -1.73 -18.40 -3.34
CA GLY A 142 -1.21 -19.71 -3.72
C GLY A 142 0.03 -19.47 -4.57
N ARG A 143 0.90 -20.49 -4.70
CA ARG A 143 2.14 -20.41 -5.53
C ARG A 143 1.94 -19.83 -6.95
N ASN A 144 0.69 -19.78 -7.43
CA ASN A 144 0.29 -19.35 -8.77
C ASN A 144 -0.19 -17.90 -8.91
N LEU A 145 -0.41 -17.13 -7.83
CA LEU A 145 -0.97 -15.77 -7.94
C LEU A 145 0.03 -14.76 -8.56
N LEU A 146 1.31 -15.10 -8.55
CA LEU A 146 2.43 -14.30 -9.08
C LEU A 146 3.19 -15.01 -10.20
N ALA A 147 2.79 -16.24 -10.54
CA ALA A 147 3.34 -16.96 -11.66
C ALA A 147 2.64 -16.44 -12.93
N GLY A 148 3.22 -15.41 -13.54
CA GLY A 148 2.81 -14.96 -14.88
C GLY A 148 2.74 -16.17 -15.83
N ARG A 149 1.50 -16.51 -16.24
CA ARG A 149 1.09 -17.49 -17.27
C ARG A 149 1.95 -18.74 -17.48
N ALA A 150 1.42 -19.89 -17.08
CA ALA A 150 1.68 -21.21 -17.67
C ALA A 150 0.65 -22.20 -17.07
N TRP A 151 -0.29 -22.88 -17.73
CA TRP A 151 -0.59 -23.26 -19.12
C TRP A 151 -2.11 -23.48 -19.28
N ALA A 152 -2.59 -23.39 -20.52
CA ALA A 152 -3.80 -24.05 -21.00
C ALA A 152 -3.53 -25.55 -21.25
#